data_AF-A0A822AHS3-F1
#
_entry.id   AF-A0A822AHS3-F1
#
_cell.length_a   1.000
_cell.length_b   1.000
_cell.length_c   1.000
_cell.angle_alpha   90.00
_cell.angle_beta   90.00
_cell.angle_gamma   90.00
#
_symmetry.space_group_name_H-M   'P 1'
#
loop_
_entity.id
_entity.type
_entity.pdbx_description
1 polymer ?
#
loop_
_entity_poly.entity_id
_entity_poly.type
_entity_poly.pdbx_seq_one_letter_code
_entity_poly.pdbx_strand_id
1 'polypeptide(L)' 'MRMEEYNIVSEFTSEEYKNFRHLVIEMVLATDMSCHFTQLKTMKSLLSLPENVEKAKALALILHCADISHPGKPWDIHH' A
#
# COMPACT_ATOMS: atom_id res chain seq x y z
N MET A 1 -17.00 3.80 10.05
CA MET A 1 -17.08 5.16 9.48
C MET A 1 -18.48 5.62 9.09
N ARG A 2 -19.46 4.75 8.77
CA ARG A 2 -20.86 5.22 8.54
C ARG A 2 -21.58 5.59 9.84
N MET A 3 -21.25 4.92 10.94
CA MET A 3 -21.67 5.31 12.28
C MET A 3 -20.67 6.33 12.81
N GLU A 4 -21.18 7.38 13.44
CA GLU A 4 -20.40 8.52 13.92
C GLU A 4 -19.35 8.10 14.96
N GLU A 5 -19.71 7.19 15.86
CA GLU A 5 -18.79 6.61 16.88
C GLU A 5 -17.58 5.85 16.29
N TYR A 6 -17.66 5.40 15.03
CA TYR A 6 -16.57 4.70 14.34
C TYR A 6 -16.00 5.49 13.17
N ASN A 7 -16.23 6.81 13.13
CA ASN A 7 -15.70 7.67 12.08
C ASN A 7 -14.34 8.27 12.48
N ILE A 8 -13.28 7.47 12.35
CA ILE A 8 -11.90 7.90 12.67
C ILE A 8 -11.35 8.99 11.74
N VAL A 9 -12.08 9.34 10.67
CA VAL A 9 -11.73 10.38 9.70
C VAL A 9 -12.73 11.55 9.74
N SER A 10 -13.42 11.76 10.86
CA SER A 10 -14.44 12.82 11.02
C SER A 10 -13.91 14.22 10.73
N GLU A 11 -12.66 14.48 11.11
CA GLU A 11 -12.02 15.80 10.98
C GLU A 11 -11.42 16.04 9.59
N PHE A 12 -11.51 15.08 8.67
CA PHE A 12 -10.98 15.26 7.32
C PHE A 12 -11.86 16.20 6.53
N THR A 13 -11.22 17.09 5.78
CA THR A 13 -11.90 17.79 4.68
C THR A 13 -12.38 16.78 3.63
N SER A 14 -13.34 17.20 2.80
CA SER A 14 -13.85 16.36 1.71
C SER A 14 -12.75 15.94 0.72
N GLU A 15 -11.70 16.75 0.55
CA GLU A 15 -10.57 16.44 -0.34
C GLU A 15 -9.63 15.41 0.30
N GLU A 16 -9.28 15.59 1.57
CA GLU A 16 -8.46 14.63 2.32
C GLU A 16 -9.11 13.26 2.39
N TYR A 17 -10.43 13.20 2.64
CA TYR A 17 -11.15 11.93 2.65
C TYR A 17 -11.12 11.23 1.29
N LYS A 18 -11.29 11.97 0.19
CA LYS A 18 -11.20 11.41 -1.17
C LYS A 18 -9.80 10.85 -1.44
N ASN A 19 -8.76 11.61 -1.10
CA ASN A 19 -7.36 11.20 -1.29
C ASN A 19 -7.01 9.98 -0.42
N PHE A 20 -7.41 10.00 0.85
CA PHE A 20 -7.23 8.88 1.78
C PHE A 20 -7.93 7.61 1.27
N ARG A 21 -9.22 7.73 0.90
CA ARG A 21 -9.99 6.60 0.38
C ARG A 21 -9.36 6.02 -0.89
N HIS A 22 -8.89 6.88 -1.80
CA HIS A 22 -8.21 6.44 -3.02
C HIS A 22 -6.95 5.64 -2.70
N LEU A 23 -6.07 6.18 -1.84
CA LEU A 23 -4.84 5.50 -1.42
C LEU A 23 -5.13 4.17 -0.72
N VAL A 24 -6.07 4.12 0.22
CA VAL A 24 -6.42 2.88 0.93
C VAL A 24 -6.94 1.82 -0.02
N ILE A 25 -7.81 2.18 -0.96
CA ILE A 25 -8.34 1.24 -1.96
C ILE A 25 -7.20 0.70 -2.82
N GLU A 26 -6.32 1.55 -3.34
CA GLU A 26 -5.21 1.13 -4.20
C GLU A 26 -4.24 0.20 -3.45
N MET A 27 -3.86 0.56 -2.22
CA MET A 27 -2.95 -0.25 -1.41
C MET A 27 -3.53 -1.61 -1.05
N VAL A 28 -4.82 -1.68 -0.68
CA VAL A 28 -5.48 -2.96 -0.34
C VAL A 28 -5.65 -3.84 -1.58
N LEU A 29 -5.99 -3.29 -2.74
CA LEU A 29 -6.03 -4.06 -3.97
C LEU A 29 -4.64 -4.58 -4.38
N ALA A 30 -3.59 -3.85 -4.03
CA ALA A 30 -2.23 -4.24 -4.32
C ALA A 30 -1.71 -5.42 -3.47
N THR A 31 -2.37 -5.80 -2.38
CA THR A 31 -1.96 -7.00 -1.63
C THR A 31 -2.41 -8.32 -2.29
N ASP A 32 -3.18 -8.26 -3.38
CA ASP A 32 -3.52 -9.44 -4.16
C ASP A 32 -2.25 -10.07 -4.78
N MET A 33 -1.95 -11.32 -4.39
CA MET A 33 -0.82 -12.09 -4.91
C MET A 33 -0.90 -12.35 -6.42
N SER A 34 -2.07 -12.27 -7.04
CA SER A 34 -2.20 -12.30 -8.51
C SER A 34 -1.44 -11.15 -9.19
N CYS A 35 -1.28 -10.02 -8.51
CA CYS A 35 -0.62 -8.82 -9.00
C CYS A 35 0.88 -8.76 -8.65
N HIS A 36 1.38 -9.65 -7.79
CA HIS A 36 2.74 -9.60 -7.22
C HIS A 36 3.85 -9.39 -8.27
N PHE A 37 3.89 -10.23 -9.30
CA PHE A 37 4.93 -10.14 -10.33
C PHE A 37 4.79 -8.90 -11.22
N THR A 38 3.57 -8.47 -11.50
CA THR A 38 3.29 -7.25 -12.26
C THR A 38 3.81 -6.02 -11.50
N GLN A 39 3.53 -5.92 -10.20
CA GLN A 39 4.01 -4.83 -9.35
C GLN A 39 5.55 -4.78 -9.29
N LEU A 40 6.20 -5.93 -9.10
CA LEU A 40 7.66 -6.01 -9.09
C LEU A 40 8.27 -5.58 -10.42
N LYS A 41 7.70 -6.03 -11.55
CA LYS A 41 8.17 -5.64 -12.89
C LYS A 41 8.05 -4.14 -13.10
N THR A 42 6.91 -3.56 -12.75
CA THR A 42 6.67 -2.10 -12.86
C THR A 42 7.63 -1.32 -11.99
N MET A 43 7.81 -1.70 -10.72
CA MET A 43 8.71 -0.98 -9.81
C MET A 43 10.18 -1.05 -10.29
N LYS A 44 10.64 -2.22 -10.74
CA LYS A 44 11.99 -2.36 -11.32
C LYS A 44 12.19 -1.46 -12.53
N SER A 45 11.17 -1.35 -13.39
CA SER A 45 11.21 -0.45 -14.55
C SER A 45 11.29 1.01 -14.12
N LEU A 46 10.48 1.44 -13.15
CA LEU A 46 10.49 2.83 -12.67
C LEU A 46 11.84 3.21 -12.04
N LEU A 47 12.45 2.32 -11.26
CA LEU A 47 13.77 2.54 -10.67
C LEU A 47 14.91 2.65 -11.69
N SER A 48 14.69 2.23 -12.94
CA SER A 48 15.66 2.39 -14.03
C SER A 48 15.54 3.73 -14.77
N LEU A 49 14.45 4.47 -14.55
CA LEU A 49 14.22 5.79 -15.12
C LEU A 49 14.69 6.87 -14.12
N PRO A 50 15.06 8.07 -14.59
CA PRO A 50 15.41 9.19 -13.72
C PRO A 50 14.18 9.82 -13.02
N GLU A 51 12.98 9.30 -13.24
CA GLU A 51 11.73 9.83 -12.72
C GLU A 51 11.47 9.38 -11.28
N ASN A 52 10.78 10.23 -10.52
CA ASN A 52 10.37 9.88 -9.16
C ASN A 52 9.24 8.83 -9.19
N VAL A 53 9.31 7.87 -8.28
CA VAL A 53 8.25 6.89 -8.09
C VAL A 53 7.01 7.57 -7.51
N GLU A 54 5.85 7.35 -8.13
CA GLU A 54 4.58 7.81 -7.60
C GLU A 54 4.32 7.30 -6.17
N LYS A 55 3.94 8.21 -5.26
CA LYS A 55 3.73 7.90 -3.83
C LYS A 55 2.80 6.71 -3.61
N ALA A 56 1.71 6.62 -4.37
CA ALA A 56 0.73 5.54 -4.23
C ALA A 56 1.34 4.17 -4.56
N LYS A 57 2.10 4.06 -5.66
CA LYS A 57 2.80 2.83 -6.07
C LYS A 57 3.86 2.41 -5.05
N ALA A 58 4.59 3.37 -4.50
CA ALA A 58 5.58 3.10 -3.45
C ALA A 58 4.91 2.55 -2.18
N LEU A 59 3.85 3.22 -1.70
CA LEU A 59 3.11 2.78 -0.50
C LEU A 59 2.43 1.42 -0.71
N ALA A 60 1.86 1.17 -1.88
CA ALA A 60 1.27 -0.11 -2.24
C ALA A 60 2.29 -1.25 -2.18
N LEU A 61 3.49 -1.06 -2.76
CA LEU A 61 4.55 -2.06 -2.69
C LEU A 61 5.06 -2.26 -1.25
N ILE A 62 5.22 -1.18 -0.47
CA ILE A 62 5.62 -1.27 0.94
C ILE A 62 4.60 -2.08 1.75
N LEU A 63 3.31 -1.84 1.54
CA LEU A 63 2.25 -2.60 2.21
C LEU A 63 2.29 -4.07 1.81
N HIS A 64 2.45 -4.37 0.52
CA HIS A 64 2.57 -5.76 0.05
C HIS A 64 3.78 -6.47 0.66
N CYS A 65 4.94 -5.80 0.69
CA CYS A 65 6.13 -6.31 1.36
C CYS A 65 5.90 -6.56 2.86
N ALA A 66 5.11 -5.72 3.54
CA ALA A 66 4.77 -5.92 4.94
C ALA A 66 3.89 -7.16 5.15
N ASP A 67 2.91 -7.39 4.26
CA ASP A 67 2.01 -8.54 4.27
C ASP A 67 2.80 -9.87 4.16
N ILE A 68 3.77 -9.93 3.24
CA ILE A 68 4.62 -11.12 3.04
C ILE A 68 5.95 -11.07 3.82
N SER A 69 6.06 -10.23 4.85
CA SER A 69 7.34 -9.99 5.55
C SER A 69 7.79 -11.12 6.49
N HIS A 70 6.93 -12.11 6.74
CA HIS A 70 7.19 -13.15 7.74
C HIS A 70 8.51 -13.91 7.53
N PRO A 71 8.87 -14.38 6.30
CA PRO A 71 10.17 -15.02 6.05
C PRO A 71 11.39 -14.10 6.19
N GLY A 72 11.20 -12.78 6.26
CA GLY A 72 12.26 -11.81 6.50
C GLY A 72 12.51 -11.50 7.98
N LYS A 73 11.74 -12.07 8.91
CA LYS A 73 11.91 -11.86 10.36
C LYS A 73 13.00 -12.76 10.93
N PRO A 74 13.53 -12.45 12.14
CA PRO A 74 14.39 -13.35 12.89
C PRO A 74 13.80 -14.76 13.00
N TRP A 75 14.68 -15.78 13.02
CA TRP A 75 14.29 -17.18 12.95
C TRP A 75 13.33 -17.60 14.08
N ASP A 76 13.53 -17.08 15.28
CA ASP A 76 12.70 -17.28 16.46
C ASP A 76 11.25 -16.77 16.31
N ILE A 77 11.02 -15.86 15.37
CA ILE A 77 9.68 -15.34 15.03
C ILE A 77 9.12 -16.06 13.81
N HIS A 78 9.98 -16.49 12.88
CA HIS A 78 9.58 -17.06 11.59
C HIS A 78 9.17 -18.54 11.63
N HIS A 79 9.79 -19.35 12.49
CA HIS A 79 9.56 -20.81 12.51
C HIS A 79 8.35 -21.22 13.35
#